data_AF-A0A660XM17-F1
#
_entry.id   AF-A0A660XM17-F1
#
_cell.length_a   1.000
_cell.length_b   1.000
_cell.length_c   1.000
_cell.angle_alpha   90.00
_cell.angle_beta   90.00
_cell.angle_gamma   90.00
#
_symmetry.space_group_name_H-M   'P 1'
#
loop_
_entity.id
_entity.type
_entity.pdbx_description
1 polymer ?
#
loop_
_entity_poly.entity_id
_entity_poly.type
_entity_poly.pdbx_seq_one_letter_code
_entity_poly.pdbx_strand_id
1 'polypeptide(L)'
;ETPVPEEAEYEEKERIPEQPDDVPSLVQESSYTAIPEKWNKPNWALITSIVSILVIIVLIILLSLREKPKTPPETLEILSEVQEPTPAPEPPAEPRESMAAKESVPADTVQEMTELEAKVESPELSKKKEPVPIDIYHTVIKGDKLWTLSDEYYSDPFLWPNIYNANTPKIPNPDILKIGIELLIPALEGDHLKLSDSDRRKVAEGYLRAYLVYKELGKSDAKYYLWAAQHYDQSVLAKHQSDIDLEDMQVIKRIKK
;
A
#
# COMPACT_ATOMS: atom_id res chain seq x y z
N GLU A 1 44.86 44.06 -5.82
CA GLU A 1 43.99 43.21 -6.66
C GLU A 1 43.82 41.88 -5.95
N THR A 2 42.68 41.67 -5.31
CA THR A 2 42.25 40.35 -4.83
C THR A 2 41.75 39.57 -6.04
N PRO A 3 42.16 38.31 -6.26
CA PRO A 3 41.67 37.53 -7.38
C PRO A 3 40.20 37.22 -7.12
N VAL A 4 39.35 37.63 -8.06
CA VAL A 4 37.95 37.23 -8.13
C VAL A 4 37.93 35.71 -8.38
N PRO A 5 37.25 34.90 -7.55
CA PRO A 5 37.16 33.49 -7.83
C PRO A 5 36.33 33.29 -9.10
N GLU A 6 36.94 32.59 -10.04
CA GLU A 6 36.36 32.06 -11.26
C GLU A 6 35.00 31.41 -10.94
N GLU A 7 33.93 32.01 -11.45
CA GLU A 7 32.58 31.47 -11.35
C GLU A 7 32.61 30.08 -11.97
N ALA A 8 32.57 29.05 -11.13
CA ALA A 8 32.34 27.69 -11.57
C ALA A 8 31.03 27.72 -12.37
N GLU A 9 31.15 27.51 -13.67
CA GLU A 9 30.05 27.34 -14.61
C GLU A 9 29.30 26.08 -14.16
N TYR A 10 28.29 26.28 -13.30
CA TYR A 10 27.41 25.21 -12.86
C TYR A 10 26.65 24.75 -14.09
N GLU A 11 27.06 23.61 -14.66
CA GLU A 11 26.28 22.95 -15.72
C GLU A 11 24.88 22.66 -15.15
N GLU A 12 23.92 23.50 -15.52
CA GLU A 12 22.49 23.38 -15.30
C GLU A 12 21.92 22.24 -16.16
N LYS A 13 22.39 21.01 -15.92
CA LYS A 13 21.98 19.81 -16.65
C LYS A 13 21.86 18.64 -15.69
N GLU A 14 20.70 18.55 -15.06
CA GLU A 14 19.98 17.31 -14.67
C GLU A 14 18.75 17.61 -13.78
N ARG A 15 18.20 18.84 -13.82
CA ARG A 15 16.79 19.01 -13.43
C ARG A 15 15.98 18.20 -14.45
N ILE A 16 15.16 17.27 -13.96
CA ILE A 16 14.18 16.47 -14.73
C ILE A 16 13.61 17.36 -15.85
N PRO A 17 13.65 16.93 -17.14
CA PRO A 17 13.15 17.74 -18.24
C PRO A 17 11.74 18.21 -17.89
N GLU A 18 11.45 19.49 -18.14
CA GLU A 18 10.11 20.03 -17.97
C GLU A 18 9.13 19.03 -18.58
N GLN A 19 8.21 18.57 -17.73
CA GLN A 19 7.23 17.57 -18.10
C GLN A 19 6.54 18.06 -19.40
N PRO A 20 6.52 17.26 -20.49
CA PRO A 20 5.98 17.73 -21.77
C PRO A 20 4.57 18.29 -21.58
N ASP A 21 4.21 19.37 -22.28
CA ASP A 21 2.89 20.01 -22.14
C ASP A 21 1.70 19.02 -22.27
N ASP A 22 1.90 17.93 -23.01
CA ASP A 22 0.92 16.87 -23.26
C ASP A 22 0.84 15.79 -22.14
N VAL A 23 1.71 15.85 -21.14
CA VAL A 23 1.69 14.98 -19.96
C VAL A 23 1.03 15.77 -18.82
N PRO A 24 -0.10 15.32 -18.25
CA PRO A 24 -0.70 15.95 -17.07
C PRO A 24 0.26 15.87 -15.87
N SER A 25 0.29 16.92 -15.03
CA SER A 25 1.12 16.93 -13.81
C SER A 25 0.80 15.70 -12.97
N LEU A 26 1.69 14.70 -12.93
CA LEU A 26 1.51 13.45 -12.17
C LEU A 26 1.50 13.64 -10.64
N VAL A 27 1.59 14.90 -10.22
CA VAL A 27 2.47 15.38 -9.17
C VAL A 27 1.68 16.21 -8.16
N GLN A 28 0.69 16.98 -8.63
CA GLN A 28 -0.16 17.78 -7.73
C GLN A 28 -1.42 17.05 -7.25
N GLU A 29 -1.85 15.98 -7.92
CA GLU A 29 -3.14 15.32 -7.66
C GLU A 29 -3.06 14.05 -6.79
N SER A 30 -1.88 13.58 -6.37
CA SER A 30 -1.69 12.32 -5.60
C SER A 30 -2.21 12.36 -4.15
N SER A 31 -3.22 13.19 -3.88
CA SER A 31 -3.80 13.34 -2.55
C SER A 31 -5.03 14.25 -2.56
N TYR A 32 -6.14 13.76 -3.11
CA TYR A 32 -7.43 14.35 -2.82
C TYR A 32 -8.11 13.60 -1.67
N THR A 33 -8.36 14.29 -0.55
CA THR A 33 -9.40 13.89 0.40
C THR A 33 -10.76 14.19 -0.24
N ALA A 34 -11.25 13.29 -1.09
CA ALA A 34 -12.65 13.28 -1.51
C ALA A 34 -13.23 11.96 -1.08
N ILE A 35 -14.29 12.06 -0.29
CA ILE A 35 -15.37 11.09 -0.23
C ILE A 35 -15.53 10.50 -1.64
N PRO A 36 -15.51 9.17 -1.83
CA PRO A 36 -15.53 8.58 -3.17
C PRO A 36 -16.78 9.04 -3.92
N GLU A 37 -16.60 9.91 -4.91
CA GLU A 37 -17.68 10.29 -5.81
C GLU A 37 -17.85 9.18 -6.85
N LYS A 38 -18.77 8.28 -6.51
CA LYS A 38 -19.38 7.23 -7.33
C LYS A 38 -18.40 6.24 -8.01
N TRP A 39 -18.36 5.03 -7.47
CA TRP A 39 -18.08 3.82 -8.26
C TRP A 39 -19.20 2.81 -8.09
N ASN A 40 -20.17 2.91 -8.98
CA ASN A 40 -20.60 1.79 -9.80
C ASN A 40 -21.19 2.43 -11.07
N LYS A 41 -20.75 2.06 -12.27
CA LYS A 41 -21.73 1.99 -13.36
C LYS A 41 -22.42 0.68 -13.05
N PRO A 42 -23.55 0.65 -12.32
CA PRO A 42 -24.23 -0.61 -12.16
C PRO A 42 -24.49 -1.14 -13.56
N ASN A 43 -24.26 -2.43 -13.76
CA ASN A 43 -24.81 -3.09 -14.94
C ASN A 43 -26.32 -2.92 -14.83
N TRP A 44 -26.86 -1.87 -15.45
CA TRP A 44 -28.27 -1.52 -15.33
C TRP A 44 -29.15 -2.69 -15.76
N ALA A 45 -28.66 -3.53 -16.67
CA ALA A 45 -29.26 -4.81 -17.04
C ALA A 45 -29.40 -5.80 -15.86
N LEU A 46 -28.42 -5.85 -14.95
CA LEU A 46 -28.40 -6.74 -13.79
C LEU A 46 -29.31 -6.20 -12.68
N ILE A 47 -29.32 -4.88 -12.45
CA ILE A 47 -30.24 -4.25 -11.49
C ILE A 47 -31.68 -4.34 -11.96
N THR A 48 -31.97 -4.06 -13.24
CA THR A 48 -33.33 -4.20 -13.77
C THR A 48 -33.77 -5.67 -13.79
N SER A 49 -32.85 -6.62 -14.00
CA SER A 49 -33.13 -8.05 -13.85
C SER A 49 -33.52 -8.42 -12.42
N ILE A 50 -32.75 -7.99 -11.41
CA ILE A 50 -33.03 -8.27 -10.00
C ILE A 50 -34.36 -7.63 -9.57
N VAL A 51 -34.60 -6.37 -9.94
CA VAL A 51 -35.86 -5.68 -9.63
C VAL A 51 -37.05 -6.35 -10.32
N SER A 52 -36.91 -6.77 -11.59
CA SER A 52 -37.94 -7.53 -12.31
C SER A 52 -38.25 -8.86 -11.62
N ILE A 53 -37.22 -9.60 -11.20
CA ILE A 53 -37.37 -10.86 -10.47
C ILE A 53 -38.10 -10.64 -9.13
N LEU A 54 -37.74 -9.59 -8.36
CA LEU A 54 -38.41 -9.27 -7.10
C LEU A 54 -39.89 -8.89 -7.31
N VAL A 55 -40.22 -8.14 -8.36
CA VAL A 55 -41.61 -7.81 -8.71
C VAL A 55 -42.40 -9.06 -9.08
N ILE A 56 -41.80 -9.98 -9.84
CA ILE A 56 -42.42 -11.26 -10.20
C ILE A 56 -42.65 -12.13 -8.96
N ILE A 57 -41.67 -12.21 -8.04
CA ILE A 57 -41.80 -12.97 -6.79
C ILE A 57 -42.94 -12.38 -5.92
N VAL A 58 -43.00 -11.05 -5.78
CA VAL A 58 -44.09 -10.39 -5.04
C VAL A 58 -45.44 -10.63 -5.73
N LEU A 59 -45.51 -10.59 -7.05
CA LEU A 59 -46.73 -10.89 -7.80
C LEU A 59 -47.16 -12.35 -7.59
N ILE A 60 -46.23 -13.31 -7.61
CA ILE A 60 -46.51 -14.72 -7.31
C ILE A 60 -47.03 -14.88 -5.89
N ILE A 61 -46.40 -14.24 -4.90
CA ILE A 61 -46.87 -14.26 -3.50
C ILE A 61 -48.29 -13.68 -3.40
N LEU A 62 -48.57 -12.55 -4.06
CA LEU A 62 -49.90 -11.95 -4.09
C LEU A 62 -50.95 -12.84 -4.77
N LEU A 63 -50.55 -13.60 -5.79
CA LEU A 63 -51.42 -14.60 -6.44
C LEU A 63 -51.65 -15.81 -5.54
N SER A 64 -50.63 -16.30 -4.83
CA SER A 64 -50.74 -17.40 -3.85
C SER A 64 -51.59 -17.01 -2.63
N LEU A 65 -51.58 -15.74 -2.22
CA LEU A 65 -52.46 -15.24 -1.15
C LEU A 65 -53.92 -15.09 -1.60
N ARG A 66 -54.21 -15.18 -2.91
CA ARG A 66 -55.57 -15.15 -3.44
C ARG A 66 -56.25 -16.51 -3.38
N GLU A 67 -55.47 -17.59 -3.30
CA GLU A 67 -55.98 -18.94 -3.08
C GLU A 67 -56.26 -19.14 -1.58
N LYS A 68 -57.44 -18.70 -1.14
CA LYS A 68 -57.96 -19.06 0.19
C LYS A 68 -58.33 -20.56 0.18
N PRO A 69 -57.75 -21.41 1.05
CA PRO A 69 -58.29 -22.75 1.26
C PRO A 69 -59.72 -22.61 1.83
N LYS A 70 -60.70 -23.17 1.13
CA LYS A 70 -62.11 -23.20 1.54
C LYS A 70 -62.32 -24.30 2.60
N THR A 71 -62.35 -23.90 3.89
CA THR A 71 -63.20 -24.37 5.04
C THR A 71 -63.36 -25.88 5.37
N PRO A 72 -63.84 -26.28 6.58
CA PRO A 72 -63.71 -25.78 7.98
C PRO A 72 -63.38 -26.96 8.96
N PRO A 73 -63.37 -26.78 10.31
CA PRO A 73 -62.77 -27.74 11.25
C PRO A 73 -63.76 -28.80 11.76
N GLU A 74 -63.32 -30.05 11.87
CA GLU A 74 -64.05 -31.11 12.58
C GLU A 74 -63.20 -31.60 13.76
N THR A 75 -63.62 -31.14 14.93
CA THR A 75 -63.40 -31.76 16.24
C THR A 75 -63.87 -33.22 16.23
N LEU A 76 -63.09 -34.14 16.79
CA LEU A 76 -63.38 -34.78 18.08
C LEU A 76 -62.39 -35.93 18.39
N GLU A 77 -61.74 -35.78 19.54
CA GLU A 77 -61.52 -36.77 20.61
C GLU A 77 -60.85 -38.13 20.36
N ILE A 78 -60.05 -38.49 21.39
CA ILE A 78 -59.65 -39.81 21.91
C ILE A 78 -58.11 -39.88 21.94
N LEU A 79 -57.40 -40.13 23.06
CA LEU A 79 -57.68 -40.32 24.48
C LEU A 79 -56.30 -40.49 25.14
N SER A 80 -56.13 -40.03 26.39
CA SER A 80 -55.25 -40.61 27.45
C SER A 80 -53.80 -41.00 27.09
N GLU A 81 -52.75 -40.51 27.75
CA GLU A 81 -52.29 -40.98 29.09
C GLU A 81 -50.80 -40.58 29.12
N VAL A 82 -50.27 -39.78 30.05
CA VAL A 82 -49.43 -40.18 31.21
C VAL A 82 -48.62 -38.90 31.54
N GLN A 83 -49.00 -38.13 32.56
CA GLN A 83 -48.36 -38.05 33.88
C GLN A 83 -47.25 -36.98 34.01
N GLU A 84 -47.60 -35.90 34.72
CA GLU A 84 -46.70 -34.97 35.43
C GLU A 84 -46.31 -35.58 36.80
N PRO A 85 -45.19 -35.21 37.48
CA PRO A 85 -44.93 -33.83 37.93
C PRO A 85 -43.47 -33.33 38.03
N THR A 86 -43.38 -32.00 38.12
CA THR A 86 -42.34 -31.02 38.57
C THR A 86 -41.75 -31.41 39.96
N PRO A 87 -40.68 -30.79 40.57
CA PRO A 87 -40.17 -29.41 40.39
C PRO A 87 -38.63 -29.20 40.54
N ALA A 88 -38.02 -28.09 40.08
CA ALA A 88 -37.75 -26.81 40.76
C ALA A 88 -36.26 -26.41 40.55
N PRO A 89 -35.87 -25.13 40.73
CA PRO A 89 -34.71 -24.49 40.08
C PRO A 89 -33.51 -24.25 41.02
N GLU A 90 -32.30 -24.04 40.47
CA GLU A 90 -31.22 -23.29 41.16
C GLU A 90 -30.09 -22.84 40.19
N PRO A 91 -29.65 -21.57 40.23
CA PRO A 91 -28.30 -21.09 39.83
C PRO A 91 -27.44 -20.88 41.12
N PRO A 92 -26.24 -20.25 41.13
CA PRO A 92 -25.16 -20.01 40.16
C PRO A 92 -23.75 -20.45 40.71
N ALA A 93 -22.68 -20.05 40.00
CA ALA A 93 -21.33 -19.73 40.51
C ALA A 93 -20.14 -20.62 40.09
N GLU A 94 -19.13 -19.95 39.52
CA GLU A 94 -17.77 -20.42 39.23
C GLU A 94 -17.01 -20.89 40.50
N PRO A 95 -15.84 -21.52 40.35
CA PRO A 95 -14.64 -20.68 40.52
C PRO A 95 -13.46 -21.02 39.60
N ARG A 96 -12.76 -19.95 39.23
CA ARG A 96 -11.34 -19.92 38.89
C ARG A 96 -10.49 -20.56 40.00
N GLU A 97 -9.62 -21.49 39.63
CA GLU A 97 -8.31 -21.74 40.28
C GLU A 97 -7.27 -21.68 39.15
N SER A 98 -6.30 -20.76 39.12
CA SER A 98 -5.21 -20.51 40.08
C SER A 98 -4.32 -21.72 40.31
N MET A 99 -3.27 -21.85 39.50
CA MET A 99 -1.98 -22.31 40.00
C MET A 99 -0.88 -21.39 39.48
N ALA A 100 -0.33 -20.64 40.43
CA ALA A 100 0.91 -19.91 40.33
C ALA A 100 2.11 -20.83 40.66
N ALA A 101 3.30 -20.27 40.41
CA ALA A 101 4.63 -20.70 40.89
C ALA A 101 5.28 -21.82 40.05
N LYS A 102 6.59 -21.84 39.79
CA LYS A 102 7.75 -21.08 40.29
C LYS A 102 8.96 -21.61 39.51
N GLU A 103 10.02 -20.78 39.35
CA GLU A 103 11.44 -21.19 39.21
C GLU A 103 11.80 -22.11 38.02
N SER A 104 12.91 -22.00 37.31
CA SER A 104 14.25 -21.51 37.62
C SER A 104 15.07 -21.46 36.32
N VAL A 105 15.96 -20.49 36.24
CA VAL A 105 17.06 -20.38 35.25
C VAL A 105 18.17 -21.37 35.59
N PRO A 106 18.87 -21.93 34.59
CA PRO A 106 20.35 -21.91 34.60
C PRO A 106 20.85 -21.33 33.25
N ALA A 107 21.81 -20.40 33.13
CA ALA A 107 23.06 -20.14 33.85
C ALA A 107 24.08 -21.28 33.78
N ASP A 108 24.46 -21.68 32.57
CA ASP A 108 25.77 -22.24 32.19
C ASP A 108 25.76 -22.34 30.65
N THR A 109 26.48 -21.53 29.87
CA THR A 109 27.88 -21.80 29.52
C THR A 109 28.38 -20.59 28.74
N VAL A 110 29.13 -19.71 29.38
CA VAL A 110 30.00 -18.73 28.71
C VAL A 110 31.41 -19.26 28.90
N GLN A 111 31.98 -19.90 27.89
CA GLN A 111 33.39 -20.26 27.82
C GLN A 111 33.75 -20.65 26.38
N GLU A 112 33.77 -19.67 25.47
CA GLU A 112 34.56 -19.76 24.23
C GLU A 112 34.87 -18.34 23.71
N MET A 113 35.52 -17.54 24.56
CA MET A 113 36.13 -16.27 24.18
C MET A 113 37.42 -16.13 24.98
N THR A 114 38.49 -16.74 24.48
CA THR A 114 39.88 -16.32 24.67
C THR A 114 40.74 -17.27 23.85
N GLU A 115 41.48 -16.69 22.91
CA GLU A 115 42.64 -17.24 22.19
C GLU A 115 42.44 -17.22 20.69
N LEU A 116 42.68 -16.03 20.11
CA LEU A 116 43.37 -15.79 18.83
C LEU A 116 43.35 -14.26 18.53
N GLU A 117 43.78 -13.45 19.50
CA GLU A 117 44.42 -12.17 19.18
C GLU A 117 45.89 -12.47 18.95
N ALA A 118 46.42 -12.23 17.74
CA ALA A 118 47.79 -11.75 17.49
C ALA A 118 48.27 -11.93 16.04
N LYS A 119 47.50 -11.46 15.04
CA LYS A 119 48.10 -10.92 13.81
C LYS A 119 47.03 -10.21 12.99
N VAL A 120 47.01 -8.88 13.01
CA VAL A 120 47.14 -8.01 11.82
C VAL A 120 47.12 -6.58 12.37
N GLU A 121 48.31 -6.07 12.71
CA GLU A 121 48.52 -4.64 12.92
C GLU A 121 49.25 -4.11 11.69
N SER A 122 48.48 -3.39 10.84
CA SER A 122 48.86 -2.26 9.96
C SER A 122 49.95 -2.42 8.87
N PRO A 123 49.89 -1.66 7.73
CA PRO A 123 49.42 -0.28 7.67
C PRO A 123 48.48 0.11 6.49
N GLU A 124 47.63 1.09 6.80
CA GLU A 124 47.18 2.22 5.96
C GLU A 124 47.03 2.02 4.44
N LEU A 125 45.77 1.90 4.01
CA LEU A 125 45.31 2.72 2.88
C LEU A 125 44.11 3.53 3.34
N SER A 126 44.40 4.79 3.65
CA SER A 126 43.46 5.87 3.90
C SER A 126 42.46 5.99 2.74
N LYS A 127 41.33 5.29 2.85
CA LYS A 127 40.12 5.61 2.11
C LYS A 127 39.21 6.32 3.11
N LYS A 128 39.13 7.64 2.96
CA LYS A 128 38.19 8.52 3.66
C LYS A 128 36.84 7.80 3.76
N LYS A 129 36.44 7.43 4.97
CA LYS A 129 35.15 6.78 5.25
C LYS A 129 34.08 7.83 4.96
N GLU A 130 33.53 7.81 3.75
CA GLU A 130 32.37 8.61 3.39
C GLU A 130 31.25 8.28 4.39
N PRO A 131 30.48 9.30 4.84
CA PRO A 131 29.38 9.08 5.76
C PRO A 131 28.41 8.08 5.13
N VAL A 132 28.10 7.01 5.85
CA VAL A 132 27.12 6.02 5.41
C VAL A 132 25.75 6.72 5.42
N PRO A 133 24.98 6.70 4.32
CA PRO A 133 23.63 7.24 4.30
C PRO A 133 22.76 6.47 5.31
N ILE A 134 22.03 7.18 6.17
CA ILE A 134 21.28 6.60 7.30
C ILE A 134 19.78 6.73 7.01
N ASP A 135 19.10 5.59 6.96
CA ASP A 135 17.65 5.52 6.84
C ASP A 135 16.94 6.19 8.02
N ILE A 136 15.82 6.85 7.73
CA ILE A 136 14.98 7.53 8.73
C ILE A 136 13.64 6.81 8.84
N TYR A 137 13.05 6.83 10.03
CA TYR A 137 11.68 6.37 10.23
C TYR A 137 10.76 7.54 10.56
N HIS A 138 9.70 7.71 9.76
CA HIS A 138 8.69 8.75 9.93
C HIS A 138 7.36 8.14 10.41
N THR A 139 6.80 8.67 11.50
CA THR A 139 5.47 8.28 11.94
C THR A 139 4.43 9.15 11.24
N VAL A 140 3.55 8.54 10.46
CA VAL A 140 2.53 9.25 9.68
C VAL A 140 1.62 10.06 10.59
N ILE A 141 1.50 11.35 10.33
CA ILE A 141 0.55 12.27 10.97
C ILE A 141 -0.55 12.68 10.00
N LYS A 142 -1.56 13.38 10.52
CA LYS A 142 -2.67 13.87 9.71
C LYS A 142 -2.18 14.90 8.69
N GLY A 143 -2.45 14.62 7.41
CA GLY A 143 -2.12 15.52 6.30
C GLY A 143 -0.90 15.09 5.50
N ASP A 144 -0.14 14.12 6.00
CA ASP A 144 1.00 13.55 5.30
C ASP A 144 0.60 12.93 3.97
N LYS A 145 1.45 13.15 2.99
CA LYS A 145 1.38 12.61 1.64
C LYS A 145 2.76 12.13 1.28
N LEU A 146 2.88 11.05 0.50
CA LEU A 146 4.21 10.58 0.06
C LEU A 146 4.97 11.70 -0.68
N TRP A 147 4.25 12.51 -1.45
CA TRP A 147 4.76 13.70 -2.12
C TRP A 147 5.40 14.71 -1.16
N THR A 148 4.66 15.12 -0.11
CA THR A 148 5.15 16.13 0.83
C THR A 148 6.25 15.59 1.72
N LEU A 149 6.20 14.31 2.09
CA LEU A 149 7.28 13.66 2.82
C LEU A 149 8.55 13.59 1.96
N SER A 150 8.42 13.32 0.65
CA SER A 150 9.57 13.34 -0.25
C SER A 150 10.17 14.74 -0.39
N ASP A 151 9.33 15.77 -0.49
CA ASP A 151 9.78 17.17 -0.47
C ASP A 151 10.54 17.49 0.82
N GLU A 152 9.99 17.09 1.97
CA GLU A 152 10.57 17.34 3.29
C GLU A 152 11.90 16.62 3.50
N TYR A 153 11.98 15.33 3.15
CA TYR A 153 13.14 14.50 3.45
C TYR A 153 14.21 14.52 2.37
N TYR A 154 13.84 14.68 1.10
CA TYR A 154 14.80 14.68 -0.01
C TYR A 154 14.95 16.03 -0.71
N SER A 155 14.15 17.05 -0.35
CA SER A 155 14.09 18.32 -1.11
C SER A 155 13.77 18.12 -2.60
N ASP A 156 13.16 16.97 -2.92
CA ASP A 156 12.65 16.64 -4.24
C ASP A 156 11.39 15.78 -4.06
N PRO A 157 10.21 16.35 -4.35
CA PRO A 157 8.99 15.62 -4.17
C PRO A 157 8.78 14.50 -5.21
N PHE A 158 9.47 14.53 -6.36
CA PHE A 158 9.39 13.47 -7.38
C PHE A 158 10.04 12.15 -6.94
N LEU A 159 10.74 12.15 -5.79
CA LEU A 159 11.35 10.95 -5.20
C LEU A 159 10.40 10.20 -4.26
N TRP A 160 9.13 10.61 -4.16
CA TRP A 160 8.12 9.93 -3.35
C TRP A 160 7.97 8.42 -3.67
N PRO A 161 8.21 7.93 -4.91
CA PRO A 161 8.12 6.51 -5.16
C PRO A 161 9.25 5.72 -4.51
N ASN A 162 10.37 6.34 -4.15
CA ASN A 162 11.41 5.69 -3.35
C ASN A 162 10.86 5.32 -1.97
N ILE A 163 10.11 6.24 -1.33
CA ILE A 163 9.41 6.01 -0.06
C ILE A 163 8.35 4.93 -0.26
N TYR A 164 7.53 5.03 -1.31
CA TYR A 164 6.49 4.04 -1.59
C TYR A 164 7.08 2.63 -1.75
N ASN A 165 8.12 2.50 -2.58
CA ASN A 165 8.77 1.23 -2.90
C ASN A 165 9.24 0.50 -1.63
N ALA A 166 9.87 1.24 -0.72
CA ALA A 166 10.36 0.71 0.55
C ALA A 166 9.25 0.29 1.54
N ASN A 167 8.02 0.75 1.34
CA ASN A 167 6.92 0.57 2.30
C ASN A 167 5.69 -0.16 1.71
N THR A 168 5.78 -0.71 0.50
CA THR A 168 4.64 -1.36 -0.17
C THR A 168 3.91 -2.43 0.64
N PRO A 169 4.53 -3.24 1.52
CA PRO A 169 3.77 -4.16 2.38
C PRO A 169 2.81 -3.47 3.36
N LYS A 170 3.12 -2.22 3.74
CA LYS A 170 2.33 -1.40 4.69
C LYS A 170 1.38 -0.43 3.97
N ILE A 171 1.71 -0.04 2.73
CA ILE A 171 0.96 0.91 1.91
C ILE A 171 0.46 0.20 0.64
N PRO A 172 -0.75 -0.37 0.64
CA PRO A 172 -1.30 -1.00 -0.57
C PRO A 172 -1.72 0.00 -1.67
N ASN A 173 -2.03 1.24 -1.28
CA ASN A 173 -2.40 2.32 -2.19
C ASN A 173 -1.54 3.56 -1.86
N PRO A 174 -0.72 4.07 -2.79
CA PRO A 174 0.14 5.22 -2.53
C PRO A 174 -0.59 6.50 -2.08
N ASP A 175 -1.87 6.65 -2.45
CA ASP A 175 -2.69 7.81 -2.06
C ASP A 175 -3.25 7.71 -0.63
N ILE A 176 -3.09 6.56 0.05
CA ILE A 176 -3.71 6.30 1.35
C ILE A 176 -2.65 5.97 2.39
N LEU A 177 -2.33 6.95 3.24
CA LEU A 177 -1.48 6.76 4.41
C LEU A 177 -2.32 6.65 5.69
N LYS A 178 -2.11 5.57 6.45
CA LYS A 178 -2.77 5.38 7.75
C LYS A 178 -2.00 6.15 8.81
N ILE A 179 -2.68 7.02 9.55
CA ILE A 179 -2.08 7.77 10.66
C ILE A 179 -1.53 6.80 11.71
N GLY A 180 -0.33 7.09 12.22
CA GLY A 180 0.34 6.33 13.27
C GLY A 180 1.17 5.14 12.78
N ILE A 181 1.20 4.84 11.48
CA ILE A 181 2.14 3.85 10.94
C ILE A 181 3.53 4.46 10.78
N GLU A 182 4.55 3.64 10.99
CA GLU A 182 5.95 4.03 10.78
C GLU A 182 6.40 3.67 9.37
N LEU A 183 6.84 4.69 8.62
CA LEU A 183 7.36 4.58 7.26
C LEU A 183 8.89 4.65 7.27
N LEU A 184 9.51 3.75 6.53
CA LEU A 184 10.93 3.84 6.20
C LEU A 184 11.13 4.92 5.14
N ILE A 185 12.01 5.88 5.40
CA ILE A 185 12.49 6.88 4.44
C ILE A 185 13.92 6.48 4.08
N PRO A 186 14.14 5.76 2.97
CA PRO A 186 15.47 5.29 2.60
C PRO A 186 16.41 6.45 2.32
N ALA A 187 17.60 6.44 2.90
CA ALA A 187 18.58 7.46 2.53
C ALA A 187 19.04 7.27 1.08
N LEU A 188 19.24 8.39 0.39
CA LEU A 188 19.80 8.39 -0.96
C LEU A 188 21.29 8.04 -0.88
N GLU A 189 21.75 7.13 -1.75
CA GLU A 189 23.17 6.84 -1.91
C GLU A 189 23.89 8.00 -2.64
N GLY A 190 23.17 8.70 -3.52
CA GLY A 190 23.62 9.94 -4.18
C GLY A 190 22.96 11.21 -3.63
N ASP A 191 23.18 12.32 -4.33
CA ASP A 191 22.50 13.60 -4.05
C ASP A 191 21.12 13.60 -4.73
N HIS A 192 20.12 14.30 -4.19
CA HIS A 192 18.80 14.40 -4.82
C HIS A 192 18.85 15.06 -6.21
N LEU A 193 19.81 15.95 -6.45
CA LEU A 193 20.08 16.57 -7.75
C LEU A 193 20.89 15.66 -8.68
N LYS A 194 21.59 14.66 -8.13
CA LYS A 194 22.43 13.72 -8.87
C LYS A 194 22.35 12.34 -8.23
N LEU A 195 21.25 11.67 -8.50
CA LEU A 195 20.96 10.35 -7.95
C LEU A 195 22.00 9.32 -8.41
N SER A 196 22.32 8.38 -7.53
CA SER A 196 23.10 7.21 -7.92
C SER A 196 22.30 6.30 -8.86
N ASP A 197 22.97 5.42 -9.60
CA ASP A 197 22.28 4.39 -10.41
C ASP A 197 21.40 3.48 -9.56
N SER A 198 21.78 3.24 -8.30
CA SER A 198 20.99 2.47 -7.34
C SER A 198 19.70 3.20 -7.00
N ASP A 199 19.77 4.48 -6.65
CA ASP A 199 18.60 5.28 -6.28
C ASP A 199 17.66 5.49 -7.48
N ARG A 200 18.21 5.79 -8.66
CA ARG A 200 17.44 5.87 -9.90
C ARG A 200 16.63 4.60 -10.16
N ARG A 201 17.24 3.42 -10.00
CA ARG A 201 16.53 2.14 -10.11
C ARG A 201 15.42 2.01 -9.09
N LYS A 202 15.68 2.30 -7.80
CA LYS A 202 14.68 2.20 -6.72
C LYS A 202 13.49 3.14 -6.97
N VAL A 203 13.74 4.35 -7.46
CA VAL A 203 12.71 5.33 -7.84
C VAL A 203 11.90 4.83 -9.05
N ALA A 204 12.56 4.36 -10.11
CA ALA A 204 11.90 3.79 -11.29
C ALA A 204 11.00 2.60 -10.93
N GLU A 205 11.50 1.73 -10.07
CA GLU A 205 10.77 0.61 -9.48
C GLU A 205 9.55 1.04 -8.66
N GLY A 206 9.66 2.14 -7.91
CA GLY A 206 8.55 2.74 -7.20
C GLY A 206 7.47 3.28 -8.14
N TYR A 207 7.87 3.98 -9.20
CA TYR A 207 6.95 4.48 -10.22
C TYR A 207 6.23 3.32 -10.94
N LEU A 208 6.94 2.25 -11.28
CA LEU A 208 6.33 1.06 -11.87
C LEU A 208 5.29 0.43 -10.93
N ARG A 209 5.60 0.29 -9.63
CA ARG A 209 4.64 -0.24 -8.66
C ARG A 209 3.41 0.65 -8.53
N ALA A 210 3.59 1.97 -8.55
CA ALA A 210 2.48 2.90 -8.55
C ALA A 210 1.62 2.79 -9.81
N TYR A 211 2.24 2.62 -10.98
CA TYR A 211 1.51 2.33 -12.23
C TYR A 211 0.60 1.11 -12.07
N LEU A 212 1.13 -0.01 -11.57
CA LEU A 212 0.37 -1.26 -11.43
C LEU A 212 -0.85 -1.05 -10.53
N VAL A 213 -0.67 -0.40 -9.39
CA VAL A 213 -1.79 -0.10 -8.47
C VAL A 213 -2.80 0.85 -9.10
N TYR A 214 -2.36 1.93 -9.76
CA TYR A 214 -3.27 2.87 -10.38
C TYR A 214 -4.03 2.28 -11.57
N LYS A 215 -3.40 1.34 -12.29
CA LYS A 215 -4.06 0.58 -13.35
C LYS A 215 -5.16 -0.31 -12.77
N GLU A 216 -4.90 -1.01 -11.66
CA GLU A 216 -5.91 -1.81 -10.95
C GLU A 216 -7.07 -0.95 -10.43
N LEU A 217 -6.79 0.28 -9.99
CA LEU A 217 -7.79 1.26 -9.56
C LEU A 217 -8.57 1.91 -10.73
N GLY A 218 -8.23 1.59 -11.98
CA GLY A 218 -8.90 2.12 -13.17
C GLY A 218 -8.57 3.59 -13.46
N LYS A 219 -7.46 4.11 -12.94
CA LYS A 219 -7.01 5.47 -13.23
C LYS A 219 -6.48 5.58 -14.65
N SER A 220 -7.05 6.49 -15.45
CA SER A 220 -6.73 6.64 -16.88
C SER A 220 -5.37 7.30 -17.14
N ASP A 221 -4.83 8.01 -16.15
CA ASP A 221 -3.52 8.66 -16.14
C ASP A 221 -2.39 7.74 -15.64
N ALA A 222 -2.70 6.51 -15.18
CA ALA A 222 -1.71 5.56 -14.67
C ALA A 222 -0.52 5.38 -15.63
N LYS A 223 -0.77 5.30 -16.95
CA LYS A 223 0.27 5.15 -17.99
C LYS A 223 1.44 6.12 -17.87
N TYR A 224 1.22 7.35 -17.39
CA TYR A 224 2.28 8.35 -17.29
C TYR A 224 3.31 8.04 -16.19
N TYR A 225 2.97 7.17 -15.22
CA TYR A 225 3.94 6.64 -14.25
C TYR A 225 4.99 5.75 -14.93
N LEU A 226 4.65 5.10 -16.05
CA LEU A 226 5.63 4.39 -16.88
C LEU A 226 6.60 5.35 -17.57
N TRP A 227 6.12 6.52 -18.00
CA TRP A 227 6.99 7.56 -18.56
C TRP A 227 8.02 8.03 -17.53
N ALA A 228 7.56 8.31 -16.31
CA ALA A 228 8.44 8.69 -15.20
C ALA A 228 9.44 7.55 -14.87
N ALA A 229 8.95 6.31 -14.72
CA ALA A 229 9.82 5.15 -14.47
C ALA A 229 10.92 4.99 -15.53
N GLN A 230 10.57 5.16 -16.81
CA GLN A 230 11.54 5.07 -17.91
C GLN A 230 12.62 6.16 -17.84
N HIS A 231 12.24 7.36 -17.41
CA HIS A 231 13.16 8.48 -17.25
C HIS A 231 14.21 8.18 -16.17
N TYR A 232 13.76 7.63 -15.04
CA TYR A 232 14.67 7.22 -13.98
C TYR A 232 15.49 5.99 -14.35
N ASP A 233 14.92 4.89 -14.84
CA ASP A 233 15.70 3.74 -15.35
C ASP A 233 14.90 2.89 -16.35
N GLN A 234 15.29 2.95 -17.63
CA GLN A 234 14.63 2.22 -18.72
C GLN A 234 14.71 0.68 -18.56
N SER A 235 15.73 0.15 -17.88
CA SER A 235 15.89 -1.31 -17.71
C SER A 235 14.78 -1.92 -16.85
N VAL A 236 14.18 -1.14 -15.95
CA VAL A 236 13.06 -1.58 -15.12
C VAL A 236 11.86 -1.96 -15.98
N LEU A 237 11.49 -1.13 -16.96
CA LEU A 237 10.38 -1.44 -17.86
C LEU A 237 10.66 -2.65 -18.75
N ALA A 238 11.91 -2.83 -19.18
CA ALA A 238 12.31 -3.97 -19.99
C ALA A 238 12.16 -5.29 -19.22
N LYS A 239 12.50 -5.29 -17.92
CA LYS A 239 12.36 -6.47 -17.05
C LYS A 239 10.91 -6.83 -16.74
N HIS A 240 10.02 -5.83 -16.72
CA HIS A 240 8.60 -5.97 -16.35
C HIS A 240 7.64 -5.87 -17.54
N GLN A 241 8.10 -6.16 -18.76
CA GLN A 241 7.29 -5.99 -19.96
C GLN A 241 6.01 -6.84 -19.96
N SER A 242 6.01 -8.00 -19.31
CA SER A 242 4.82 -8.87 -19.16
C SER A 242 3.75 -8.29 -18.24
N ASP A 243 4.15 -7.43 -17.32
CA ASP A 243 3.29 -6.88 -16.27
C ASP A 243 2.62 -5.56 -16.71
N ILE A 244 3.10 -4.99 -17.82
CA ILE A 244 2.68 -3.69 -18.33
C ILE A 244 1.71 -3.87 -19.49
N ASP A 245 0.63 -3.09 -19.48
CA ASP A 245 -0.34 -3.05 -20.55
C ASP A 245 0.33 -2.63 -21.88
N LEU A 246 0.06 -3.39 -22.94
CA LEU A 246 0.68 -3.18 -24.24
C LEU A 246 0.30 -1.81 -24.85
N GLU A 247 -0.92 -1.33 -24.64
CA GLU A 247 -1.38 -0.02 -25.14
C GLU A 247 -0.64 1.11 -24.41
N ASP A 248 -0.56 1.02 -23.08
CA ASP A 248 0.16 2.01 -22.26
C ASP A 248 1.64 2.06 -22.65
N MET A 249 2.27 0.89 -22.84
CA MET A 249 3.66 0.77 -23.32
C MET A 249 3.84 1.42 -24.71
N GLN A 250 2.87 1.27 -25.61
CA GLN A 250 2.94 1.92 -26.92
C GLN A 250 2.77 3.44 -26.83
N VAL A 251 1.92 3.94 -25.93
CA VAL A 251 1.74 5.39 -25.72
C VAL A 251 3.06 6.00 -25.25
N ILE A 252 3.73 5.41 -24.26
CA ILE A 252 5.00 5.95 -23.76
C ILE A 252 6.10 5.96 -24.82
N LYS A 253 6.16 4.93 -25.67
CA LYS A 253 7.10 4.89 -26.80
C LYS A 253 6.88 6.04 -27.81
N ARG A 254 5.66 6.54 -27.95
CA ARG A 254 5.34 7.67 -28.84
C ARG A 254 5.73 9.02 -28.23
N ILE A 255 5.61 9.18 -26.91
CA ILE A 255 6.01 10.42 -26.20
C ILE A 255 7.52 10.67 -26.32
N LYS A 256 8.32 9.63 -26.58
CA LYS A 256 9.78 9.73 -26.78
C LYS A 256 10.20 10.42 -28.10
N LYS A 257 9.27 10.73 -29.00
CA LYS A 257 9.53 11.23 -30.36
C LYS A 257 8.96 12.62 -30.56
#